data_AF-A0AA86QF52-F1
#
_entry.id   AF-A0AA86QF52-F1
#
_cell.length_a   1.000
_cell.length_b   1.000
_cell.length_c   1.000
_cell.angle_alpha   90.00
_cell.angle_beta   90.00
_cell.angle_gamma   90.00
#
_symmetry.space_group_name_H-M   'P 1'
#
loop_
_entity.id
_entity.type
_entity.pdbx_description
1 polymer ?
#
loop_
_entity_poly.entity_id
_entity_poly.type
_entity_poly.pdbx_seq_one_letter_code
_entity_poly.pdbx_strand_id
1 'polypeptide(L)' 'MSSFDQNVEELQKILDILETQELTDEQAQKYIQKAENLKQKCALLLADEKNEIVKIARANDINPDELGL' A
#
# COMPACT_ATOMS: atom_id res chain seq x y z
N MET A 1 10.90 -4.21 -9.53
CA MET A 1 9.87 -3.45 -8.80
C MET A 1 8.79 -4.41 -8.38
N SER A 2 8.47 -4.45 -7.09
CA SER A 2 7.36 -5.25 -6.57
C SER A 2 6.02 -4.61 -6.94
N SER A 3 4.93 -5.37 -6.88
CA SER A 3 3.57 -4.83 -7.04
C SER A 3 3.25 -3.76 -5.99
N PHE A 4 3.87 -3.81 -4.81
CA PHE A 4 3.75 -2.78 -3.78
C PHE A 4 4.42 -1.47 -4.22
N ASP A 5 5.67 -1.53 -4.69
CA ASP A 5 6.42 -0.35 -5.16
C ASP A 5 5.66 0.38 -6.28
N GLN A 6 5.10 -0.39 -7.22
CA GLN A 6 4.31 0.16 -8.32
C GLN A 6 3.04 0.88 -7.83
N ASN A 7 2.34 0.31 -6.85
CA ASN A 7 1.15 0.93 -6.27
C ASN A 7 1.49 2.20 -5.50
N VAL A 8 2.61 2.23 -4.78
CA VAL A 8 3.10 3.42 -4.06
C VAL A 8 3.53 4.51 -5.04
N GLU A 9 4.25 4.16 -6.10
CA GLU A 9 4.65 5.12 -7.14
C GLU A 9 3.42 5.74 -7.83
N GLU A 10 2.41 4.93 -8.14
CA GLU A 10 1.15 5.41 -8.71
C GLU A 10 0.39 6.31 -7.72
N LEU A 11 0.41 5.99 -6.43
CA LEU A 11 -0.18 6.83 -5.39
C LEU A 11 0.50 8.21 -5.32
N GLN A 12 1.83 8.23 -5.40
CA GLN A 12 2.61 9.48 -5.44
C GLN A 12 2.22 10.33 -6.65
N LYS A 13 2.14 9.72 -7.84
CA LYS A 13 1.70 10.43 -9.06
C LYS A 13 0.30 11.02 -8.92
N ILE A 14 -0.62 10.32 -8.28
CA ILE A 14 -1.98 10.82 -8.03
C ILE A 14 -1.95 12.03 -7.09
N LEU A 15 -1.15 11.97 -6.02
CA LEU A 15 -1.00 13.09 -5.09
C LEU A 15 -0.40 14.32 -5.79
N ASP A 16 0.63 14.11 -6.61
CA ASP A 16 1.24 15.20 -7.40
C ASP A 16 0.21 15.83 -8.36
N ILE A 17 -0.64 15.03 -9.01
CA ILE A 17 -1.72 15.54 -9.87
C ILE A 17 -2.74 16.36 -9.06
N LEU A 18 -3.15 15.85 -7.90
CA LEU A 18 -4.11 16.53 -7.02
C LEU A 18 -3.57 17.86 -6.45
N GLU A 19 -2.25 17.96 -6.24
CA GLU A 19 -1.60 19.16 -5.70
C GLU A 19 -1.29 20.20 -6.79
N THR A 20 -0.95 19.77 -8.01
CA THR A 20 -0.38 20.66 -9.04
C THR A 20 -1.31 21.00 -10.19
N GLN A 21 -2.38 20.23 -10.42
CA GLN A 21 -3.28 20.47 -11.54
C GLN A 21 -4.59 21.12 -11.10
N GLU A 22 -5.09 22.06 -11.90
CA GLU A 22 -6.48 22.51 -11.78
C GLU A 22 -7.41 21.43 -12.30
N LEU A 23 -8.11 20.79 -11.37
CA LEU A 23 -9.05 19.70 -11.64
C LEU A 23 -10.47 20.20 -11.36
N THR A 24 -11.44 19.69 -12.11
CA THR A 24 -12.83 19.80 -11.69
C THR A 24 -13.09 18.91 -10.49
N ASP A 25 -14.13 19.21 -9.70
CA ASP A 25 -14.53 18.39 -8.55
C ASP A 25 -14.72 16.91 -8.93
N GLU A 26 -15.32 16.64 -10.10
CA GLU A 26 -15.52 15.27 -10.58
C GLU A 26 -14.20 14.55 -10.90
N GLN A 27 -13.21 15.26 -11.46
CA GLN A 27 -11.88 14.70 -11.74
C GLN A 27 -11.12 14.46 -10.44
N ALA A 28 -11.12 15.43 -9.52
CA ALA A 28 -10.49 15.30 -8.21
C ALA A 28 -11.08 14.10 -7.44
N GLN A 29 -12.40 13.93 -7.44
CA GLN A 29 -13.07 12.81 -6.78
C GLN A 29 -12.65 11.45 -7.38
N LYS A 30 -12.48 11.35 -8.71
CA LYS A 30 -11.98 10.12 -9.36
C LYS A 30 -10.55 9.79 -8.93
N TYR A 31 -9.68 10.79 -8.85
CA TYR A 31 -8.30 10.61 -8.38
C TYR A 31 -8.24 10.20 -6.90
N ILE A 32 -9.03 10.84 -6.04
CA ILE A 32 -9.15 10.49 -4.62
C ILE A 32 -9.62 9.03 -4.47
N GLN A 33 -10.66 8.62 -5.20
CA GLN A 33 -11.15 7.23 -5.15
C GLN A 33 -10.08 6.24 -5.62
N LYS A 34 -9.30 6.59 -6.65
CA LYS A 34 -8.18 5.76 -7.13
C LYS A 34 -7.08 5.65 -6.08
N ALA A 35 -6.74 6.74 -5.39
CA ALA A 35 -5.76 6.75 -4.31
C ALA A 35 -6.20 5.87 -3.12
N GLU A 36 -7.46 5.96 -2.69
CA GLU A 36 -7.99 5.10 -1.62
C GLU A 36 -7.95 3.62 -2.00
N ASN A 37 -8.29 3.28 -3.25
CA ASN A 37 -8.19 1.90 -3.74
C ASN A 37 -6.74 1.39 -3.73
N LEU A 38 -5.76 2.22 -4.11
CA LEU A 38 -4.34 1.86 -4.08
C LEU A 38 -3.83 1.69 -2.65
N LYS A 39 -4.20 2.59 -1.75
CA LYS A 39 -3.89 2.50 -0.31
C LYS A 39 -4.41 1.19 0.29
N GLN A 40 -5.63 0.78 -0.03
CA GLN A 40 -6.18 -0.52 0.41
C GLN A 40 -5.38 -1.69 -0.15
N LYS A 41 -5.00 -1.67 -1.43
CA LYS A 41 -4.15 -2.72 -2.03
C LYS A 41 -2.78 -2.82 -1.35
N CYS A 42 -2.14 -1.68 -1.07
CA CYS A 42 -0.88 -1.66 -0.35
C CYS A 42 -1.02 -2.24 1.06
N ALA A 43 -2.09 -1.89 1.78
CA ALA A 43 -2.35 -2.44 3.10
C ALA A 43 -2.53 -3.96 3.09
N LEU A 44 -3.23 -4.50 2.08
CA LEU A 44 -3.39 -5.95 1.90
C LEU A 44 -2.05 -6.63 1.63
N LEU A 45 -1.22 -6.08 0.73
CA LEU A 45 0.10 -6.62 0.43
C LEU A 45 1.01 -6.66 1.67
N LEU A 46 0.99 -5.61 2.50
CA LEU A 46 1.75 -5.58 3.76
C LEU A 46 1.22 -6.60 4.78
N ALA A 47 -0.10 -6.78 4.85
CA ALA A 47 -0.69 -7.79 5.73
C ALA A 47 -0.32 -9.21 5.29
N ASP A 48 -0.34 -9.48 3.98
CA ASP A 48 0.07 -10.76 3.42
C ASP A 48 1.56 -11.04 3.66
N GLU A 49 2.43 -10.04 3.46
CA GLU A 49 3.86 -10.15 3.75
C GLU A 49 4.13 -10.40 5.23
N LYS A 50 3.45 -9.67 6.13
CA LYS A 50 3.51 -9.92 7.57
C LYS A 50 3.10 -11.35 7.91
N ASN A 51 2.01 -11.85 7.32
CA ASN A 51 1.52 -13.21 7.57
C ASN A 51 2.53 -14.28 7.12
N GLU A 52 3.17 -14.08 5.96
CA GLU A 52 4.21 -15.01 5.50
C GLU A 52 5.46 -14.96 6.39
N ILE A 53 5.88 -13.78 6.87
CA ILE A 53 6.98 -13.66 7.84
C ILE A 53 6.64 -14.42 9.13
N VAL A 54 5.45 -14.21 9.69
CA VAL A 54 4.98 -14.91 10.91
C VAL A 54 4.97 -16.42 10.72
N LYS A 55 4.51 -16.89 9.56
CA LYS A 55 4.47 -18.31 9.21
C LYS A 55 5.87 -18.91 9.11
N ILE A 56 6.81 -18.22 8.47
CA ILE A 56 8.22 -18.65 8.39
C ILE A 56 8.86 -18.65 9.77
N ALA A 57 8.65 -17.62 10.59
CA ALA A 57 9.18 -17.55 11.96
C ALA A 57 8.72 -18.75 12.80
N ARG A 58 7.42 -19.04 12.79
CA ARG A 58 6.84 -20.20 13.49
C ARG A 58 7.38 -21.53 12.97
N ALA A 59 7.62 -21.65 11.66
CA ALA A 59 8.21 -22.85 11.07
C ALA A 59 9.67 -23.08 11.49
N ASN A 60 10.33 -22.07 12.06
CA ASN A 60 11.70 -22.12 12.57
C ASN A 60 11.78 -21.96 14.10
N ASP A 61 10.65 -22.19 14.81
CA ASP A 61 10.55 -22.04 16.27
C ASP A 61 10.94 -20.64 16.80
N ILE A 62 10.83 -19.60 15.95
CA ILE A 62 11.03 -18.20 16.33
C ILE A 62 9.69 -17.63 16.78
N ASN A 63 9.66 -16.98 17.95
CA ASN A 63 8.47 -16.29 18.43
C ASN A 63 8.27 -14.98 17.62
N PRO A 64 7.13 -14.79 16.92
CA PRO A 64 6.86 -13.56 16.17
C PRO A 64 6.91 -12.28 17.01
N ASP A 65 6.59 -12.35 18.31
CA ASP A 65 6.64 -11.19 19.21
C ASP A 65 8.08 -10.66 19.38
N GLU A 66 9.08 -11.52 19.26
CA GLU A 66 10.51 -11.15 19.30
C GLU A 66 10.96 -10.41 18.02
N LEU A 67 10.16 -10.48 16.95
CA LEU A 67 10.39 -9.78 15.69
C LEU A 67 9.75 -8.39 15.65
N GLY A 68 9.07 -7.96 16.73
CA GLY A 68 8.37 -6.68 16.80
C GLY A 68 7.13 -6.61 15.88
N LEU A 69 6.53 -7.76 15.57
CA LEU A 69 5.38 -7.92 14.70
C LEU A 69 4.05 -7.94 15.46
#